data_AF-A0A3D4EAX7-F1
#
_entry.id   AF-A0A3D4EAX7-F1
#
_cell.length_a   1.000
_cell.length_b   1.000
_cell.length_c   1.000
_cell.angle_alpha   90.00
_cell.angle_beta   90.00
_cell.angle_gamma   90.00
#
_symmetry.space_group_name_H-M   'P 1'
#
loop_
_entity.id
_entity.type
_entity.pdbx_description
1 polymer ?
#
loop_
_entity_poly.entity_id
_entity_poly.type
_entity_poly.pdbx_seq_one_letter_code
_entity_poly.pdbx_strand_id
1 'polypeptide(L)'
;GRGLNDAAAVGIVEKFIGLLFIVPSAMLATVSAIAAQNIGAKKPERARKTMEYAIAISVGFGTIAAVTLQFIPEYAVRIFTSDSTVITLGGQYLKGYVWDCIFAGIHFCFSGFFTACGYSIISFCHNFLSIVCARIPLSCLASVKFPDTLFPMGLASPAGSLLSVIICVTVYIVMRRKGKL
;
A
#
# COMPACT_ATOMS: atom_id res chain seq x y z
N GLY A 1 0.60 30.71 -6.96
CA GLY A 1 1.99 30.23 -7.07
C GLY A 1 2.36 29.02 -6.19
N ARG A 2 1.48 28.50 -5.31
CA ARG A 2 1.79 27.41 -4.36
C ARG A 2 1.25 26.01 -4.73
N GLY A 3 0.74 25.81 -5.94
CA GLY A 3 0.15 24.51 -6.33
C GLY A 3 0.87 23.79 -7.45
N LEU A 4 1.58 24.52 -8.32
CA LEU A 4 2.11 23.94 -9.56
C LEU A 4 3.26 22.97 -9.29
N ASN A 5 4.23 23.38 -8.45
CA ASN A 5 5.40 22.57 -8.12
C ASN A 5 5.02 21.39 -7.23
N ASP A 6 4.14 21.60 -6.25
CA ASP A 6 3.64 20.56 -5.35
C ASP A 6 2.85 19.50 -6.12
N ALA A 7 1.92 19.91 -6.98
CA ALA A 7 1.15 18.99 -7.81
C ALA A 7 2.04 18.26 -8.82
N ALA A 8 3.06 18.93 -9.39
CA ALA A 8 4.03 18.28 -10.26
C ALA A 8 4.87 17.24 -9.50
N ALA A 9 5.33 17.57 -8.30
CA ALA A 9 6.09 16.67 -7.44
C ALA A 9 5.27 15.43 -7.07
N VAL A 10 4.04 15.62 -6.58
CA VAL A 10 3.11 14.52 -6.26
C VAL A 10 2.85 13.67 -7.51
N GLY A 11 2.54 14.29 -8.65
CA GLY A 11 2.26 13.57 -9.89
C GLY A 11 3.43 12.72 -10.41
N ILE A 12 4.67 13.19 -10.24
CA ILE A 12 5.87 12.41 -10.58
C ILE A 12 6.03 11.23 -9.61
N VAL A 13 5.88 11.48 -8.31
CA VAL A 13 6.03 10.42 -7.30
C VAL A 13 4.95 9.35 -7.47
N GLU A 14 3.70 9.72 -7.77
CA GLU A 14 2.61 8.78 -8.04
C GLU A 14 2.93 7.81 -9.19
N LYS A 15 3.62 8.28 -10.25
CA LYS A 15 4.09 7.38 -11.32
C LYS A 15 5.09 6.36 -10.79
N PHE A 16 5.99 6.80 -9.92
CA PHE A 16 6.99 5.94 -9.32
C PHE A 16 6.38 4.93 -8.34
N ILE A 17 5.44 5.37 -7.50
CA ILE A 17 4.66 4.50 -6.62
C ILE A 17 3.86 3.48 -7.43
N GLY A 18 3.27 3.90 -8.56
CA GLY A 18 2.59 2.99 -9.49
C GLY A 18 3.46 1.82 -9.93
N LEU A 19 4.75 2.09 -10.23
CA LEU A 19 5.72 1.03 -10.57
C LEU A 19 6.00 0.10 -9.38
N LEU A 20 6.20 0.65 -8.18
CA LEU A 20 6.42 -0.15 -6.97
C LEU A 20 5.20 -1.02 -6.64
N PHE A 21 4.00 -0.51 -6.91
CA PHE A 21 2.74 -1.18 -6.58
C PHE A 21 2.36 -2.30 -7.57
N ILE A 22 3.13 -2.49 -8.64
CA ILE A 22 2.98 -3.64 -9.55
C ILE A 22 3.11 -4.95 -8.77
N VAL A 23 4.11 -5.06 -7.88
CA VAL A 23 4.38 -6.31 -7.14
C VAL A 23 3.26 -6.64 -6.15
N PRO A 24 2.84 -5.74 -5.23
CA PRO A 24 1.65 -5.95 -4.41
C PRO A 24 0.39 -6.29 -5.21
N SER A 25 0.15 -5.58 -6.32
CA SER A 25 -1.06 -5.79 -7.15
C SER A 25 -1.04 -7.15 -7.82
N ALA A 26 0.13 -7.59 -8.30
CA ALA A 26 0.31 -8.93 -8.84
C ALA A 26 0.05 -9.99 -7.77
N MET A 27 0.56 -9.80 -6.54
CA MET A 27 0.32 -10.73 -5.44
C MET A 27 -1.16 -10.82 -5.05
N LEU A 28 -1.91 -9.70 -5.07
CA LEU A 28 -3.37 -9.73 -4.88
C LEU A 28 -4.04 -10.68 -5.89
N ALA A 29 -3.71 -10.52 -7.18
CA ALA A 29 -4.28 -11.34 -8.25
C ALA A 29 -3.87 -12.82 -8.11
N THR A 30 -2.60 -13.07 -7.81
CA THR A 30 -2.05 -14.42 -7.57
C THR A 30 -2.75 -15.11 -6.41
N VAL A 31 -2.87 -14.43 -5.25
CA VAL A 31 -3.56 -15.00 -4.08
C VAL A 31 -5.02 -15.26 -4.41
N SER A 32 -5.72 -14.31 -5.02
CA SER A 32 -7.13 -14.48 -5.40
C SER A 32 -7.35 -15.73 -6.27
N ALA A 33 -6.55 -15.90 -7.32
CA ALA A 33 -6.68 -17.04 -8.24
C ALA A 33 -6.28 -18.37 -7.59
N ILE A 34 -5.07 -18.45 -7.02
CA ILE A 34 -4.52 -19.70 -6.50
C ILE A 34 -5.24 -20.13 -5.22
N ALA A 35 -5.62 -19.20 -4.34
CA ALA A 35 -6.41 -19.53 -3.15
C ALA A 35 -7.80 -20.03 -3.56
N ALA A 36 -8.47 -19.42 -4.54
CA ALA A 36 -9.79 -19.86 -5.00
C ALA A 36 -9.74 -21.29 -5.57
N GLN A 37 -8.72 -21.60 -6.38
CA GLN A 37 -8.49 -22.95 -6.90
C GLN A 37 -8.27 -23.97 -5.77
N ASN A 38 -7.46 -23.63 -4.76
CA ASN A 38 -7.21 -24.52 -3.62
C ASN A 38 -8.45 -24.71 -2.74
N ILE A 39 -9.26 -23.66 -2.54
CA ILE A 39 -10.54 -23.73 -1.84
C ILE A 39 -11.51 -24.65 -2.59
N GLY A 40 -11.65 -24.46 -3.91
CA GLY A 40 -12.46 -25.34 -4.77
C GLY A 40 -12.00 -26.80 -4.76
N ALA A 41 -10.69 -27.03 -4.65
CA ALA A 41 -10.09 -28.36 -4.52
C ALA A 41 -10.15 -28.94 -3.09
N LYS A 42 -10.89 -28.33 -2.16
CA LYS A 42 -10.99 -28.72 -0.74
C LYS A 42 -9.64 -28.76 -0.01
N LYS A 43 -8.71 -27.87 -0.37
CA LYS A 43 -7.37 -27.72 0.23
C LYS A 43 -7.19 -26.32 0.86
N PRO A 44 -8.00 -25.94 1.87
CA PRO A 44 -7.96 -24.59 2.47
C PRO A 44 -6.60 -24.24 3.09
N GLU A 45 -5.87 -25.24 3.58
CA GLU A 45 -4.52 -25.03 4.11
C GLU A 45 -3.54 -24.52 3.05
N ARG A 46 -3.64 -25.02 1.80
CA ARG A 46 -2.83 -24.52 0.69
C ARG A 46 -3.22 -23.11 0.26
N ALA A 47 -4.51 -22.77 0.37
CA ALA A 47 -4.99 -21.42 0.11
C ALA A 47 -4.38 -20.42 1.11
N ARG A 48 -4.28 -20.78 2.40
CA ARG A 48 -3.63 -19.95 3.42
C ARG A 48 -2.14 -19.80 3.18
N LYS A 49 -1.42 -20.90 2.91
CA LYS A 49 0.01 -20.85 2.57
C LYS A 49 0.30 -19.98 1.35
N THR A 50 -0.59 -19.98 0.36
CA THR A 50 -0.48 -19.08 -0.80
C THR A 50 -0.50 -17.62 -0.36
N MET A 51 -1.43 -17.23 0.51
CA MET A 51 -1.49 -15.89 1.08
C MET A 51 -0.23 -15.56 1.89
N GLU A 52 0.21 -16.46 2.77
CA GLU A 52 1.39 -16.25 3.62
C GLU A 52 2.67 -16.06 2.80
N TYR A 53 2.90 -16.88 1.76
CA TYR A 53 4.04 -16.72 0.87
C TYR A 53 3.97 -15.43 0.06
N ALA A 54 2.79 -15.07 -0.44
CA ALA A 54 2.60 -13.82 -1.16
C ALA A 54 2.87 -12.60 -0.26
N ILE A 55 2.42 -12.63 1.00
CA ILE A 55 2.74 -11.60 2.01
C ILE A 55 4.25 -11.53 2.22
N ALA A 56 4.93 -12.66 2.43
CA ALA A 56 6.38 -12.68 2.63
C ALA A 56 7.14 -12.07 1.44
N ILE A 57 6.74 -12.41 0.21
CA ILE A 57 7.33 -11.87 -1.03
C ILE A 57 7.08 -10.36 -1.13
N SER A 58 5.84 -9.90 -0.94
CA SER A 58 5.51 -8.47 -1.02
C SER A 58 6.19 -7.65 0.07
N VAL A 59 6.25 -8.15 1.31
CA VAL A 59 6.93 -7.47 2.42
C VAL A 59 8.43 -7.42 2.18
N GLY A 60 9.04 -8.50 1.71
CA GLY A 60 10.46 -8.53 1.36
C GLY A 60 10.80 -7.51 0.28
N PHE A 61 10.04 -7.53 -0.82
CA PHE A 61 10.17 -6.53 -1.89
C PHE A 61 9.95 -5.10 -1.39
N GLY A 62 8.86 -4.86 -0.68
CA GLY A 62 8.51 -3.54 -0.16
C GLY A 62 9.55 -2.99 0.82
N THR A 63 10.16 -3.86 1.63
CA THR A 63 11.22 -3.49 2.57
C THR A 63 12.48 -3.09 1.82
N ILE A 64 12.91 -3.88 0.82
CA ILE A 64 14.08 -3.55 0.00
C ILE A 64 13.85 -2.22 -0.74
N ALA A 65 12.67 -2.03 -1.34
CA ALA A 65 12.31 -0.79 -2.02
C ALA A 65 12.31 0.41 -1.05
N ALA A 66 11.65 0.28 0.11
CA ALA A 66 11.57 1.34 1.11
C ALA A 66 12.96 1.74 1.61
N VAL A 67 13.78 0.78 2.02
CA VAL A 67 15.14 1.03 2.51
C VAL A 67 15.99 1.70 1.42
N THR A 68 15.97 1.20 0.19
CA THR A 68 16.73 1.79 -0.92
C THR A 68 16.33 3.24 -1.16
N LEU A 69 15.03 3.52 -1.24
CA LEU A 69 14.50 4.84 -1.56
C LEU A 69 14.59 5.82 -0.39
N GLN A 70 14.89 5.37 0.83
CA GLN A 70 15.28 6.29 1.91
C GLN A 70 16.63 6.97 1.63
N PHE A 71 17.57 6.28 0.98
CA PHE A 71 18.89 6.84 0.69
C PHE A 71 18.94 7.66 -0.60
N ILE A 72 18.12 7.31 -1.60
CA ILE A 72 18.17 7.92 -2.92
C ILE A 72 16.81 8.48 -3.44
N PRO A 73 15.99 9.15 -2.62
CA PRO A 73 14.65 9.59 -3.04
C PRO A 73 14.72 10.67 -4.13
N GLU A 74 15.60 11.66 -3.99
CA GLU A 74 15.76 12.76 -4.95
C GLU A 74 16.32 12.26 -6.28
N TYR A 75 17.24 11.28 -6.25
CA TYR A 75 17.74 10.64 -7.46
C TYR A 75 16.62 9.94 -8.23
N ALA A 76 15.70 9.26 -7.54
CA ALA A 76 14.54 8.64 -8.19
C ALA A 76 13.64 9.68 -8.87
N VAL A 77 13.41 10.82 -8.21
CA VAL A 77 12.59 11.92 -8.76
C VAL A 77 13.29 12.63 -9.93
N ARG A 78 14.62 12.77 -9.88
CA ARG A 78 15.46 13.37 -10.95
C ARG A 78 15.36 12.65 -12.29
N ILE A 79 14.95 11.39 -12.31
CA ILE A 79 14.72 10.64 -13.56
C ILE A 79 13.58 11.27 -14.38
N PHE A 80 12.65 11.96 -13.72
CA PHE A 80 11.44 12.51 -14.35
C PHE A 80 11.46 14.04 -14.52
N THR A 81 12.34 14.75 -13.82
CA THR A 81 12.41 16.21 -13.89
C THR A 81 13.80 16.73 -13.56
N SER A 82 14.15 17.89 -14.14
CA SER A 82 15.38 18.64 -13.83
C SER A 82 15.13 19.85 -12.92
N ASP A 83 13.87 20.13 -12.54
CA ASP A 83 13.53 21.24 -11.65
C ASP A 83 13.91 20.91 -10.19
N SER A 84 14.88 21.65 -9.63
CA SER A 84 15.42 21.43 -8.29
C SER A 84 14.37 21.56 -7.18
N THR A 85 13.36 22.41 -7.36
CA THR A 85 12.26 22.59 -6.40
C THR A 85 11.37 21.35 -6.40
N VAL A 86 11.00 20.87 -7.58
CA VAL A 86 10.18 19.66 -7.74
C VAL A 86 10.92 18.41 -7.25
N ILE A 87 12.24 18.33 -7.46
CA ILE A 87 13.09 17.24 -6.96
C ILE A 87 13.07 17.19 -5.43
N THR A 88 13.27 18.33 -4.77
CA THR A 88 13.31 18.40 -3.30
C THR A 88 11.96 18.02 -2.70
N LEU A 89 10.88 18.62 -3.22
CA LEU A 89 9.51 18.35 -2.81
C LEU A 89 9.09 16.89 -3.05
N GLY A 90 9.37 16.36 -4.24
CA GLY A 90 9.09 14.98 -4.58
C GLY A 90 9.90 14.00 -3.74
N GLY A 91 11.16 14.31 -3.45
CA GLY A 91 12.02 13.48 -2.60
C GLY A 91 11.49 13.37 -1.17
N GLN A 92 11.00 14.48 -0.60
CA GLN A 92 10.33 14.49 0.70
C GLN A 92 9.05 13.65 0.68
N TYR A 93 8.20 13.84 -0.33
CA TYR A 93 6.95 13.09 -0.46
C TYR A 93 7.20 11.59 -0.60
N LEU A 94 8.13 11.19 -1.49
CA LEU A 94 8.51 9.81 -1.74
C LEU A 94 9.09 9.13 -0.49
N LYS A 95 9.93 9.83 0.29
CA LYS A 95 10.46 9.32 1.56
C LYS A 95 9.36 8.96 2.56
N GLY A 96 8.29 9.75 2.63
CA GLY A 96 7.15 9.45 3.48
C GLY A 96 6.32 8.30 2.93
N TYR A 97 6.03 8.34 1.63
CA TYR A 97 5.14 7.39 0.97
C TYR A 97 5.72 5.98 0.93
N VAL A 98 7.00 5.80 0.61
CA VAL A 98 7.56 4.49 0.19
C VAL A 98 7.31 3.34 1.18
N TRP A 99 7.20 3.64 2.48
CA TRP A 99 6.83 2.67 3.52
C TRP A 99 5.49 1.98 3.26
N ASP A 100 4.60 2.64 2.52
CA ASP A 100 3.31 2.12 2.10
C ASP A 100 3.44 0.84 1.27
N CYS A 101 4.53 0.66 0.52
CA CYS A 101 4.74 -0.58 -0.27
C CYS A 101 4.70 -1.84 0.61
N ILE A 102 5.20 -1.75 1.85
CA ILE A 102 5.21 -2.86 2.79
C ILE A 102 3.78 -3.19 3.23
N PHE A 103 3.04 -2.18 3.68
CA PHE A 103 1.69 -2.34 4.20
C PHE A 103 0.70 -2.71 3.09
N ALA A 104 0.82 -2.06 1.92
CA ALA A 104 0.06 -2.35 0.71
C ALA A 104 0.17 -3.83 0.34
N GLY A 105 1.41 -4.36 0.31
CA GLY A 105 1.66 -5.79 0.10
C GLY A 105 0.84 -6.71 1.00
N ILE A 106 0.79 -6.41 2.29
CA ILE A 106 0.06 -7.21 3.28
C ILE A 106 -1.45 -7.16 3.00
N HIS A 107 -2.05 -5.98 2.98
CA HIS A 107 -3.51 -5.89 2.87
C HIS A 107 -4.04 -6.23 1.47
N PHE A 108 -3.22 -6.09 0.42
CA PHE A 108 -3.56 -6.58 -0.93
C PHE A 108 -3.61 -8.11 -0.97
N CYS A 109 -2.67 -8.79 -0.32
CA CYS A 109 -2.72 -10.25 -0.20
C CYS A 109 -3.96 -10.71 0.58
N PHE A 110 -4.30 -10.05 1.69
CA PHE A 110 -5.55 -10.32 2.41
C PHE A 110 -6.79 -10.06 1.55
N SER A 111 -6.79 -8.99 0.76
CA SER A 111 -7.88 -8.66 -0.16
C SER A 111 -8.10 -9.76 -1.20
N GLY A 112 -7.00 -10.27 -1.77
CA GLY A 112 -7.03 -11.41 -2.69
C GLY A 112 -7.59 -12.66 -2.00
N PHE A 113 -7.13 -12.94 -0.77
CA PHE A 113 -7.59 -14.10 -0.02
C PHE A 113 -9.07 -14.02 0.36
N PHE A 114 -9.55 -12.89 0.86
CA PHE A 114 -10.97 -12.70 1.17
C PHE A 114 -11.84 -12.82 -0.08
N THR A 115 -11.37 -12.33 -1.22
CA THR A 115 -12.05 -12.49 -2.52
C THR A 115 -12.14 -13.97 -2.90
N ALA A 116 -11.05 -14.72 -2.75
CA ALA A 116 -11.03 -16.17 -3.00
C ALA A 116 -11.99 -16.95 -2.09
N CYS A 117 -12.21 -16.49 -0.86
CA CYS A 117 -13.16 -17.08 0.08
C CYS A 117 -14.61 -16.62 -0.13
N GLY A 118 -14.91 -15.75 -1.10
CA GLY A 118 -16.25 -15.21 -1.34
C GLY A 118 -16.64 -14.04 -0.43
N TYR A 119 -15.70 -13.45 0.31
CA TYR A 119 -15.91 -12.32 1.21
C TYR A 119 -15.33 -11.01 0.66
N SER A 120 -15.51 -10.73 -0.63
CA SER A 120 -14.99 -9.51 -1.29
C SER A 120 -15.47 -8.21 -0.66
N ILE A 121 -16.63 -8.21 0.01
CA ILE A 121 -17.13 -7.05 0.77
C ILE A 121 -16.18 -6.64 1.90
N ILE A 122 -15.45 -7.58 2.51
CA ILE A 122 -14.44 -7.30 3.53
C ILE A 122 -13.25 -6.57 2.88
N SER A 123 -12.87 -6.98 1.66
CA SER A 123 -11.85 -6.31 0.86
C SER A 123 -12.25 -4.88 0.52
N PHE A 124 -13.52 -4.65 0.19
CA PHE A 124 -14.02 -3.30 -0.05
C PHE A 124 -14.02 -2.45 1.24
N CYS A 125 -14.58 -2.98 2.34
CA CYS A 125 -14.75 -2.22 3.57
C CYS A 125 -13.44 -1.75 4.19
N HIS A 126 -12.41 -2.60 4.28
CA HIS A 126 -11.14 -2.19 4.88
C HIS A 126 -10.46 -1.10 4.04
N ASN A 127 -10.54 -1.18 2.71
CA ASN A 127 -9.92 -0.23 1.81
C ASN A 127 -10.66 1.12 1.87
N PHE A 128 -12.00 1.07 1.85
CA PHE A 128 -12.85 2.24 2.02
C PHE A 128 -12.60 2.95 3.34
N LEU A 129 -12.56 2.21 4.46
CA LEU A 129 -12.27 2.77 5.79
C LEU A 129 -10.85 3.36 5.87
N SER A 130 -9.86 2.71 5.27
CA SER A 130 -8.50 3.24 5.15
C SER A 130 -8.47 4.60 4.44
N ILE A 131 -9.19 4.73 3.32
CA ILE A 131 -9.23 5.97 2.55
C ILE A 131 -9.96 7.07 3.33
N VAL A 132 -11.17 6.79 3.82
CA VAL A 132 -12.05 7.79 4.44
C VAL A 132 -11.59 8.18 5.84
N CYS A 133 -11.13 7.24 6.65
CA CYS A 133 -10.77 7.50 8.05
C CYS A 133 -9.30 7.91 8.24
N ALA A 134 -8.41 7.53 7.32
CA ALA A 134 -6.97 7.79 7.48
C ALA A 134 -6.41 8.60 6.31
N ARG A 135 -6.42 8.08 5.06
CA ARG A 135 -5.68 8.72 3.96
C ARG A 135 -6.17 10.15 3.67
N ILE A 136 -7.48 10.36 3.53
CA ILE A 136 -8.04 11.69 3.24
C ILE A 136 -7.85 12.65 4.42
N PRO A 137 -8.27 12.32 5.67
CA PRO A 137 -8.14 13.24 6.79
C PRO A 137 -6.68 13.58 7.12
N LEU A 138 -5.78 12.59 7.06
CA LEU A 138 -4.36 12.81 7.35
C LEU A 138 -3.69 13.65 6.26
N SER A 139 -4.05 13.46 4.98
CA SER A 139 -3.54 14.29 3.89
C SER A 139 -4.02 15.73 4.01
N CYS A 140 -5.31 15.95 4.32
CA CYS A 140 -5.84 17.29 4.57
C CYS A 140 -5.18 17.95 5.78
N LEU A 141 -5.02 17.22 6.89
CA LEU A 141 -4.38 17.73 8.09
C LEU A 141 -2.91 18.08 7.84
N ALA A 142 -2.19 17.23 7.10
CA ALA A 142 -0.80 17.48 6.71
C ALA A 142 -0.70 18.73 5.82
N SER A 143 -1.60 18.89 4.85
CA SER A 143 -1.63 20.03 3.95
C SER A 143 -1.87 21.36 4.68
N VAL A 144 -2.71 21.37 5.72
CA VAL A 144 -2.99 22.57 6.51
C VAL A 144 -1.88 22.86 7.54
N LYS A 145 -1.37 21.83 8.21
CA LYS A 145 -0.45 21.98 9.35
C LYS A 145 1.02 22.10 8.95
N PHE A 146 1.40 21.55 7.79
CA PHE A 146 2.78 21.54 7.30
C PHE A 146 2.85 22.04 5.85
N PRO A 147 2.60 23.34 5.60
CA PRO A 147 2.54 23.89 4.25
C PRO A 147 3.89 23.93 3.53
N ASP A 148 5.01 23.81 4.27
CA ASP A 148 6.36 23.96 3.72
C ASP A 148 7.03 22.60 3.40
N THR A 149 6.39 21.47 3.71
CA THR A 149 6.97 20.13 3.51
C THR A 149 5.93 19.12 3.03
N LEU A 150 6.27 18.30 2.03
CA LEU A 150 5.40 17.21 1.57
C LEU A 150 5.61 15.89 2.32
N PHE A 151 6.63 15.79 3.17
CA PHE A 151 6.92 14.56 3.92
C PHE A 151 5.74 14.05 4.77
N PRO A 152 5.04 14.90 5.57
CA PRO A 152 3.89 14.45 6.36
C PRO A 152 2.71 14.02 5.49
N MET A 153 2.55 14.61 4.31
CA MET A 153 1.53 14.21 3.35
C MET A 153 1.84 12.83 2.78
N GLY A 154 3.11 12.52 2.52
CA GLY A 154 3.55 11.17 2.10
C GLY A 154 3.24 10.10 3.15
N LEU A 155 3.31 10.44 4.44
CA LEU A 155 3.00 9.51 5.54
C LEU A 155 1.50 9.18 5.69
N ALA A 156 0.61 9.93 5.04
CA ALA A 156 -0.83 9.65 5.09
C ALA A 156 -1.18 8.30 4.44
N SER A 157 -0.48 7.92 3.37
CA SER A 157 -0.69 6.62 2.69
C SER A 157 -0.34 5.41 3.58
N PRO A 158 0.89 5.29 4.13
CA PRO A 158 1.25 4.17 5.00
C PRO A 158 0.39 4.12 6.27
N ALA A 159 -0.04 5.26 6.82
CA ALA A 159 -0.96 5.27 7.95
C ALA A 159 -2.32 4.63 7.61
N GLY A 160 -2.88 4.93 6.43
CA GLY A 160 -4.11 4.28 5.97
C GLY A 160 -3.91 2.79 5.68
N SER A 161 -2.81 2.42 5.04
CA SER A 161 -2.53 1.00 4.79
C SER A 161 -2.28 0.22 6.07
N LEU A 162 -1.68 0.84 7.09
CA LEU A 162 -1.54 0.23 8.41
C LEU A 162 -2.91 -0.01 9.06
N LEU A 163 -3.82 0.95 9.01
CA LEU A 163 -5.20 0.77 9.48
C LEU A 163 -5.89 -0.39 8.75
N SER A 164 -5.73 -0.44 7.43
CA SER A 164 -6.21 -1.52 6.58
C SER A 164 -5.64 -2.89 6.99
N VAL A 165 -4.33 -2.98 7.24
CA VAL A 165 -3.67 -4.21 7.75
C VAL A 165 -4.27 -4.64 9.09
N ILE A 166 -4.46 -3.71 10.03
CA ILE A 166 -5.06 -4.01 11.34
C ILE A 166 -6.47 -4.59 11.17
N ILE A 167 -7.30 -4.00 10.29
CA ILE A 167 -8.64 -4.49 9.99
C ILE A 167 -8.57 -5.90 9.38
N CYS A 168 -7.75 -6.10 8.35
CA CYS A 168 -7.61 -7.39 7.67
C CYS A 168 -7.16 -8.50 8.63
N VAL A 169 -6.12 -8.25 9.44
CA VAL A 169 -5.60 -9.22 10.41
C VAL A 169 -6.64 -9.55 11.48
N THR A 170 -7.32 -8.54 12.00
CA THR A 170 -8.38 -8.72 13.02
C THR A 170 -9.52 -9.58 12.46
N VAL A 171 -10.01 -9.25 11.27
CA VAL A 171 -11.08 -9.99 10.60
C VAL A 171 -10.65 -11.42 10.30
N TYR A 172 -9.43 -11.63 9.80
CA TYR A 172 -8.88 -12.95 9.55
C TYR A 172 -8.85 -13.83 10.81
N ILE A 173 -8.34 -13.30 11.93
CA ILE A 173 -8.29 -14.02 13.22
C ILE A 173 -9.71 -14.35 13.71
N VAL A 174 -10.64 -13.40 13.65
CA VAL A 174 -12.02 -13.62 14.09
C VAL A 174 -12.72 -14.68 13.24
N MET A 175 -12.55 -14.65 11.91
CA MET A 175 -13.14 -15.65 11.02
C MET A 175 -12.55 -17.04 11.25
N ARG A 176 -11.23 -17.13 11.49
CA ARG A 176 -10.57 -18.37 11.87
C ARG A 176 -11.11 -18.95 13.18
N ARG A 177 -11.28 -18.13 14.21
CA ARG A 177 -11.84 -18.57 15.51
C ARG A 177 -13.28 -19.06 15.38
N LYS A 178 -14.06 -18.49 14.47
CA LYS A 178 -15.45 -18.91 14.18
C LYS A 178 -15.57 -20.10 13.23
N GLY A 179 -14.45 -20.71 12.80
CA GLY A 179 -14.45 -21.85 11.87
C GLY A 179 -14.97 -21.51 10.46
N LYS A 180 -15.00 -20.24 10.07
CA LYS A 180 -15.45 -19.79 8.74
C LYS A 180 -14.34 -19.89 7.67
N LEU A 181 -13.10 -20.14 8.10
CA LEU A 181 -11.89 -20.22 7.29
C LEU A 181 -11.12 -21.49 7.60
#